data_AF-A0A847NHG2-F1
#
_entry.id   AF-A0A847NHG2-F1
#
_cell.length_a   1.000
_cell.length_b   1.000
_cell.length_c   1.000
_cell.angle_alpha   90.00
_cell.angle_beta   90.00
_cell.angle_gamma   90.00
#
_symmetry.space_group_name_H-M   'P 1'
#
loop_
_entity.id
_entity.type
_entity.pdbx_description
1 polymer ?
#
loop_
_entity_poly.entity_id
_entity_poly.type
_entity_poly.pdbx_seq_one_letter_code
_entity_poly.pdbx_strand_id
1 'polypeptide(L)'
;MFNSISSCNSSIIPISIFAGLAFVVPHAIIAYFIGSQLPSLLGSIIALVIVITAAKKGFLMPKNIWNFADESEWEPEWRSSEPEVTNGNPNGSLTVKKMSSVKAWTPYIVIASILVLTRIPQVGLMPFFKDTKITVPNILGVENLNWDLQFLWLPGTVFIAVSFVANIIHKMKGEAVKASWRDTIKQTSAAAIAMFFGVALVQLMLNSNVNNLGLDSMMTVMAKTMARLSGRAFPMLSPFIGVLGAFVSGSNTVSNRNSLFIC
;
A
#
# COMPACT_ATOMS: atom_id res chain seq x y z
N MET A 1 -24.27 15.42 -16.54
CA MET A 1 -23.21 14.75 -15.74
C MET A 1 -21.93 15.60 -15.63
N PHE A 2 -21.30 16.02 -16.73
CA PHE A 2 -20.04 16.79 -16.70
C PHE A 2 -20.08 18.16 -15.96
N ASN A 3 -21.18 18.93 -16.06
CA ASN A 3 -21.29 20.23 -15.36
C ASN A 3 -21.50 20.12 -13.83
N SER A 4 -21.93 18.96 -13.32
CA SER A 4 -22.04 18.72 -11.87
C SER A 4 -20.68 18.31 -11.27
N ILE A 5 -19.85 17.61 -12.06
CA ILE A 5 -18.50 17.20 -11.67
C ILE A 5 -17.56 18.42 -11.61
N SER A 6 -17.71 19.40 -12.51
CA SER A 6 -16.84 20.58 -12.56
C SER A 6 -17.02 21.53 -11.36
N SER A 7 -18.25 21.68 -10.82
CA SER A 7 -18.51 22.49 -9.62
C SER A 7 -18.05 21.78 -8.33
N CYS A 8 -18.09 20.44 -8.33
CA CYS A 8 -17.62 19.61 -7.22
C CYS A 8 -16.07 19.64 -7.10
N ASN A 9 -15.37 19.65 -8.24
CA ASN A 9 -13.90 19.71 -8.27
C ASN A 9 -13.35 20.97 -7.58
N SER A 10 -13.98 22.14 -7.75
CA SER A 10 -13.49 23.38 -7.11
C SER A 10 -13.73 23.41 -5.60
N SER A 11 -14.79 22.74 -5.14
CA SER A 11 -15.22 22.77 -3.74
C SER A 11 -14.40 21.82 -2.84
N ILE A 12 -13.74 20.80 -3.42
CA ILE A 12 -12.99 19.78 -2.68
C ILE A 12 -11.47 20.05 -2.61
N ILE A 13 -10.97 21.02 -3.39
CA ILE A 13 -9.55 21.42 -3.38
C ILE A 13 -9.06 21.80 -1.97
N PRO A 14 -9.80 22.62 -1.18
CA PRO A 14 -9.27 23.09 0.10
C PRO A 14 -9.05 21.95 1.10
N ILE A 15 -10.01 21.02 1.21
CA ILE A 15 -9.85 19.85 2.08
C ILE A 15 -8.76 18.91 1.56
N SER A 16 -8.63 18.76 0.24
CA SER A 16 -7.60 17.89 -0.35
C SER A 16 -6.19 18.41 -0.05
N ILE A 17 -5.96 19.73 -0.17
CA ILE A 17 -4.69 20.36 0.19
C ILE A 17 -4.42 20.20 1.69
N PHE A 18 -5.43 20.42 2.53
CA PHE A 18 -5.31 20.24 3.97
C PHE A 18 -4.95 18.79 4.34
N ALA A 19 -5.62 17.81 3.74
CA ALA A 19 -5.33 16.39 3.96
C ALA A 19 -3.91 16.03 3.52
N GLY A 20 -3.45 16.57 2.38
CA GLY A 20 -2.07 16.43 1.92
C GLY A 20 -1.06 16.99 2.93
N LEU A 21 -1.27 18.21 3.42
CA LEU A 21 -0.41 18.85 4.42
C LEU A 21 -0.43 18.12 5.77
N ALA A 22 -1.61 17.65 6.20
CA ALA A 22 -1.78 16.86 7.42
C ALA A 22 -1.05 15.52 7.36
N PHE A 23 -0.74 15.01 6.16
CA PHE A 23 0.13 13.85 5.95
C PHE A 23 1.60 14.24 5.84
N VAL A 24 1.94 15.20 4.98
CA VAL A 24 3.33 15.57 4.67
C VAL A 24 4.06 16.14 5.88
N VAL A 25 3.41 17.00 6.67
CA VAL A 25 4.08 17.67 7.80
C VAL A 25 4.48 16.66 8.89
N PRO A 26 3.58 15.81 9.43
CA PRO A 26 3.98 14.77 10.37
C PRO A 26 4.97 13.78 9.77
N HIS A 27 4.80 13.41 8.51
CA HIS A 27 5.71 12.51 7.80
C HIS A 27 7.14 13.08 7.77
N ALA A 28 7.32 14.33 7.36
CA ALA A 28 8.63 14.98 7.30
C ALA A 28 9.28 15.11 8.68
N ILE A 29 8.51 15.45 9.72
CA ILE A 29 8.99 15.53 11.11
C ILE A 29 9.49 14.16 11.57
N ILE A 30 8.70 13.10 11.38
CA ILE A 30 9.09 11.74 11.78
C ILE A 30 10.32 11.27 10.99
N ALA A 31 10.39 11.58 9.70
CA ALA A 31 11.54 11.23 8.86
C ALA A 31 12.84 11.86 9.36
N TYR A 32 12.77 13.11 9.82
CA TYR A 32 13.92 13.85 10.33
C TYR A 32 14.38 13.34 11.71
N PHE A 33 13.45 13.05 12.63
CA PHE A 33 13.80 12.72 14.02
C PHE A 33 13.96 11.22 14.31
N ILE A 34 13.22 10.34 13.62
CA ILE A 34 13.13 8.91 13.97
C ILE A 34 13.76 8.03 12.87
N GLY A 35 13.86 8.54 11.64
CA GLY A 35 14.47 7.86 10.49
C GLY A 35 13.46 7.50 9.40
N SER A 36 13.94 6.95 8.29
CA SER A 36 13.16 6.78 7.05
C SER A 36 12.16 5.61 7.04
N GLN A 37 12.16 4.74 8.06
CA GLN A 37 11.39 3.49 8.04
C GLN A 37 9.94 3.61 8.55
N LEU A 38 9.69 4.55 9.46
CA LEU A 38 8.40 4.77 10.14
C LEU A 38 7.55 5.97 9.65
N PRO A 39 8.05 6.95 8.87
CA PRO A 39 7.28 8.14 8.48
C PRO A 39 5.97 7.85 7.75
N SER A 40 5.95 6.86 6.87
CA SER A 40 4.75 6.50 6.10
C SER A 40 3.67 5.88 6.98
N LEU A 41 4.07 5.05 7.95
CA LEU A 41 3.14 4.34 8.83
C LEU A 41 2.58 5.24 9.92
N LEU A 42 3.43 5.99 10.63
CA LEU A 42 2.97 6.90 11.68
C LEU A 42 2.34 8.17 11.09
N GLY A 43 2.91 8.70 10.00
CA GLY A 43 2.37 9.88 9.32
C GLY A 43 0.95 9.66 8.80
N SER A 44 0.63 8.48 8.26
CA SER A 44 -0.74 8.16 7.80
C SER A 44 -1.74 8.06 8.96
N ILE A 45 -1.36 7.45 10.09
CA ILE A 45 -2.23 7.36 11.27
C ILE A 45 -2.52 8.75 11.86
N ILE A 46 -1.48 9.59 11.99
CA ILE A 46 -1.62 10.96 12.49
C ILE A 46 -2.49 11.79 11.53
N ALA A 47 -2.23 11.71 10.23
CA ALA A 47 -3.01 12.40 9.21
C ALA A 47 -4.48 11.99 9.26
N LEU A 48 -4.76 10.69 9.41
CA LEU A 48 -6.12 10.17 9.52
C LEU A 48 -6.86 10.80 10.72
N VAL A 49 -6.23 10.85 11.89
CA VAL A 49 -6.83 11.44 13.10
C VAL A 49 -7.10 12.94 12.89
N ILE A 50 -6.13 13.66 12.33
CA ILE A 50 -6.26 15.11 12.04
C ILE A 50 -7.38 15.37 11.04
N VAL A 51 -7.42 14.64 9.93
CA VAL A 51 -8.40 14.85 8.86
C VAL A 51 -9.81 14.46 9.31
N ILE A 52 -9.97 13.35 10.04
CA ILE A 52 -11.28 12.94 10.56
C ILE A 52 -11.80 13.97 11.56
N THR A 53 -10.96 14.46 12.48
CA THR A 53 -11.39 15.45 13.47
C THR A 53 -11.71 16.79 12.84
N ALA A 54 -10.94 17.22 11.83
CA ALA A 54 -11.21 18.42 11.04
C ALA A 54 -12.51 18.29 10.24
N ALA A 55 -12.73 17.17 9.54
CA ALA A 55 -13.93 16.90 8.76
C ALA A 55 -15.19 16.86 9.65
N LYS A 56 -15.11 16.20 10.81
CA LYS A 56 -16.22 16.18 11.81
C LYS A 56 -16.58 17.58 12.32
N LYS A 57 -15.60 18.49 12.39
CA LYS A 57 -15.82 19.89 12.79
C LYS A 57 -16.28 20.77 11.61
N GLY A 58 -16.48 20.22 10.42
CA GLY A 58 -16.85 20.97 9.23
C GLY A 58 -15.72 21.86 8.68
N PHE A 59 -14.47 21.64 9.12
CA PHE A 59 -13.33 22.45 8.68
C PHE A 59 -13.02 22.14 7.21
N LEU A 60 -13.12 23.16 6.35
CA LEU A 60 -12.90 23.08 4.90
C LEU A 60 -13.81 22.10 4.14
N MET A 61 -14.96 21.74 4.72
CA MET A 61 -15.93 20.86 4.05
C MET A 61 -16.75 21.61 3.00
N PRO A 62 -17.01 20.98 1.83
CA PRO A 62 -17.84 21.58 0.80
C PRO A 62 -19.28 21.75 1.30
N LYS A 63 -19.86 22.91 1.06
CA LYS A 63 -21.25 23.21 1.45
C LYS A 63 -22.28 22.47 0.58
N ASN A 64 -21.91 22.17 -0.67
CA ASN A 64 -22.71 21.37 -1.59
C ASN A 64 -22.27 19.91 -1.47
N ILE A 65 -23.17 19.07 -0.96
CA ILE A 65 -22.95 17.63 -0.85
C ILE A 65 -23.37 17.00 -2.16
N TRP A 66 -22.41 16.46 -2.92
CA TRP A 66 -22.71 15.62 -4.06
C TRP A 66 -23.07 14.23 -3.54
N ASN A 67 -24.29 13.79 -3.83
CA ASN A 67 -24.74 12.43 -3.58
C ASN A 67 -24.75 11.66 -4.89
N PHE A 68 -24.50 10.35 -4.80
CA PHE A 68 -24.78 9.44 -5.91
C PHE A 68 -26.26 9.51 -6.28
N ALA A 69 -26.56 9.29 -7.56
CA ALA A 69 -27.93 9.08 -8.00
C ALA A 69 -28.52 7.84 -7.30
N ASP A 70 -29.85 7.75 -7.22
CA ASP A 70 -30.52 6.58 -6.63
C ASP A 70 -30.05 5.27 -7.30
N GLU A 71 -29.93 4.21 -6.50
CA GLU A 71 -29.41 2.90 -6.94
C GLU A 71 -30.21 2.29 -8.12
N SER A 72 -31.48 2.70 -8.25
CA SER A 72 -32.34 2.36 -9.38
C SER A 72 -31.85 2.93 -10.72
N GLU A 73 -31.08 4.01 -10.70
CA GLU A 73 -30.53 4.67 -11.89
C GLU A 73 -29.13 4.18 -12.26
N TRP A 74 -28.54 3.28 -11.47
CA TRP A 74 -27.19 2.79 -11.72
C TRP A 74 -27.16 1.88 -12.95
N GLU A 75 -26.04 1.87 -13.67
CA GLU A 75 -25.84 0.95 -14.76
C GLU A 75 -25.72 -0.49 -14.24
N PRO A 76 -26.23 -1.50 -14.96
CA PRO A 76 -26.18 -2.90 -14.51
C PRO A 76 -24.78 -3.41 -14.21
N GLU A 77 -23.76 -2.87 -14.89
CA GLU A 77 -22.33 -3.18 -14.66
C GLU A 77 -21.76 -2.62 -13.34
N TRP A 78 -22.40 -1.59 -12.77
CA TRP A 78 -21.99 -0.99 -11.50
C TRP A 78 -22.68 -1.66 -10.31
N ARG A 79 -23.70 -2.47 -10.57
CA ARG A 79 -24.37 -3.27 -9.55
C ARG A 79 -23.53 -4.52 -9.28
N SER A 80 -23.27 -4.81 -8.00
CA SER A 80 -22.66 -6.08 -7.62
C SER A 80 -23.54 -7.22 -8.14
N SER A 81 -22.98 -8.06 -9.00
CA SER A 81 -23.64 -9.26 -9.53
C SER A 81 -23.71 -10.39 -8.50
N GLU A 82 -23.04 -10.24 -7.35
CA GLU A 82 -23.23 -11.09 -6.19
C GLU A 82 -24.39 -10.52 -5.35
N PRO A 83 -25.51 -11.25 -5.16
CA PRO A 83 -26.49 -10.86 -4.17
C PRO A 83 -25.78 -10.79 -2.81
N GLU A 84 -26.05 -9.76 -2.02
CA GLU A 84 -25.71 -9.78 -0.60
C GLU A 84 -26.20 -11.12 -0.05
N VAL A 85 -25.30 -11.94 0.50
CA VAL A 85 -25.62 -13.25 1.08
C VAL A 85 -26.64 -13.05 2.20
N THR A 86 -27.91 -13.06 1.81
CA THR A 86 -29.09 -12.97 2.66
C THR A 86 -29.41 -14.38 3.09
N ASN A 87 -28.58 -14.93 3.98
CA ASN A 87 -29.03 -16.03 4.82
C ASN A 87 -29.98 -15.46 5.89
N GLY A 88 -31.24 -15.25 5.53
CA GLY A 88 -32.27 -14.76 6.45
C GLY A 88 -33.66 -14.65 5.81
N ASN A 89 -34.52 -15.60 6.16
CA ASN A 89 -35.98 -15.70 6.10
C ASN A 89 -36.79 -14.51 5.47
N PRO A 90 -37.83 -14.74 4.63
CA PRO A 90 -38.53 -13.67 3.89
C PRO A 90 -39.33 -12.63 4.70
N ASN A 91 -39.44 -12.75 6.04
CA ASN A 91 -40.41 -11.99 6.84
C ASN A 91 -39.83 -11.39 8.15
N GLY A 92 -38.64 -10.77 8.14
CA GLY A 92 -38.15 -10.15 9.38
C GLY A 92 -37.01 -9.18 9.17
N SER A 93 -37.19 -7.96 9.67
CA SER A 93 -36.25 -6.85 9.75
C SER A 93 -34.78 -7.23 9.58
N LEU A 94 -34.09 -6.53 8.66
CA LEU A 94 -32.65 -6.55 8.42
C LEU A 94 -31.87 -6.32 9.72
N THR A 95 -31.66 -7.37 10.48
CA THR A 95 -30.66 -7.38 11.55
C THR A 95 -29.35 -7.77 10.90
N VAL A 96 -28.76 -6.82 10.16
CA VAL A 96 -27.31 -6.82 9.96
C VAL A 96 -26.73 -7.00 11.35
N LYS A 97 -26.13 -8.15 11.63
CA LYS A 97 -25.45 -8.38 12.90
C LYS A 97 -24.36 -7.32 12.96
N LYS A 98 -24.64 -6.19 13.62
CA LYS A 98 -23.72 -5.07 13.78
C LYS A 98 -22.47 -5.64 14.43
N MET A 99 -21.45 -5.93 13.62
CA MET A 99 -20.15 -6.22 14.17
C MET A 99 -19.74 -4.95 14.92
N SER A 100 -19.34 -5.10 16.18
CA SER A 100 -18.76 -3.98 16.92
C SER A 100 -17.65 -3.38 16.08
N SER A 101 -17.67 -2.06 15.88
CA SER A 101 -16.66 -1.34 15.09
C SER A 101 -15.24 -1.64 15.60
N VAL A 102 -15.09 -1.93 16.90
CA VAL A 102 -13.83 -2.36 17.51
C VAL A 102 -13.38 -3.72 16.96
N LYS A 103 -14.30 -4.68 16.83
CA LYS A 103 -13.98 -6.02 16.31
C LYS A 103 -13.49 -5.95 14.87
N ALA A 104 -14.12 -5.13 14.03
CA ALA A 104 -13.74 -4.91 12.64
C ALA A 104 -12.35 -4.26 12.49
N TRP A 105 -11.95 -3.40 13.42
CA TRP A 105 -10.63 -2.73 13.39
C TRP A 105 -9.50 -3.55 13.99
N THR A 106 -9.80 -4.56 14.81
CA THR A 106 -8.81 -5.43 15.48
C THR A 106 -7.67 -5.91 14.57
N PRO A 107 -7.91 -6.53 13.39
CA PRO A 107 -6.82 -7.07 12.58
C PRO A 107 -5.86 -5.97 12.09
N TYR A 108 -6.38 -4.78 11.76
CA TYR A 108 -5.55 -3.65 11.34
C TYR A 108 -4.69 -3.11 12.48
N ILE A 109 -5.26 -3.00 13.69
CA ILE A 109 -4.54 -2.56 14.89
C ILE A 109 -3.43 -3.57 15.24
N VAL A 110 -3.72 -4.87 15.13
CA VAL A 110 -2.73 -5.94 15.40
C VAL A 110 -1.59 -5.89 14.37
N ILE A 111 -1.90 -5.73 13.07
CA ILE A 111 -0.87 -5.56 12.02
C ILE A 111 0.00 -4.34 12.31
N ALA A 112 -0.62 -3.18 12.53
CA ALA A 112 0.10 -1.93 12.79
C ALA A 112 1.00 -2.06 14.02
N SER A 113 0.49 -2.65 15.11
CA SER A 113 1.25 -2.84 16.34
C SER A 113 2.47 -3.75 16.12
N ILE A 114 2.30 -4.89 15.45
CA ILE A 114 3.41 -5.82 15.16
C ILE A 114 4.45 -5.16 14.24
N LEU A 115 4.01 -4.44 13.20
CA LEU A 115 4.93 -3.75 12.29
C LEU A 115 5.70 -2.63 12.99
N VAL A 116 5.06 -1.85 13.86
CA VAL A 116 5.76 -0.82 14.65
C VAL A 116 6.78 -1.47 15.60
N LEU A 117 6.37 -2.47 16.38
CA LEU A 117 7.24 -3.13 17.36
C LEU A 117 8.45 -3.83 16.72
N THR A 118 8.26 -4.46 15.56
CA THR A 118 9.35 -5.15 14.84
C THR A 118 10.31 -4.20 14.13
N ARG A 119 9.87 -2.97 13.81
CA ARG A 119 10.63 -1.99 13.02
C ARG A 119 11.27 -0.87 13.85
N ILE A 120 10.94 -0.74 15.13
CA ILE A 120 11.61 0.22 15.99
C ILE A 120 13.01 -0.32 16.37
N PRO A 121 14.11 0.38 16.01
CA PRO A 121 15.47 -0.05 16.34
C PRO A 121 15.70 -0.22 17.85
N GLN A 122 15.05 0.64 18.64
CA GLN A 122 15.16 0.70 20.10
C GLN A 122 14.55 -0.52 20.81
N VAL A 123 13.64 -1.26 20.17
CA VAL A 123 12.99 -2.44 20.76
C VAL A 123 13.92 -3.66 20.72
N GLY A 124 15.00 -3.63 19.93
CA GLY A 124 16.02 -4.68 19.93
C GLY A 124 15.58 -6.03 19.34
N LEU A 125 14.40 -6.12 18.72
CA LEU A 125 13.88 -7.35 18.09
C LEU A 125 14.40 -7.55 16.66
N MET A 126 14.97 -6.51 16.03
CA MET A 126 15.51 -6.62 14.66
C MET A 126 16.51 -7.76 14.44
N PRO A 127 17.47 -8.03 15.35
CA PRO A 127 18.42 -9.12 15.18
C PRO A 127 17.70 -10.46 15.10
N PHE A 128 16.77 -10.75 16.01
CA PHE A 128 16.04 -12.01 16.06
C PHE A 128 15.25 -12.29 14.76
N PHE A 129 14.58 -11.28 14.22
CA PHE A 129 13.81 -11.42 12.97
C PHE A 129 14.69 -11.49 11.72
N LYS A 130 15.88 -10.88 11.72
CA LYS A 130 16.82 -10.91 10.60
C LYS A 130 17.73 -12.14 10.59
N ASP A 131 18.06 -12.67 11.77
CA ASP A 131 18.96 -13.81 11.94
C ASP A 131 18.28 -15.14 11.61
N THR A 132 16.94 -15.18 11.68
CA THR A 132 16.13 -16.28 11.13
C THR A 132 16.10 -16.19 9.60
N LYS A 133 17.20 -16.58 8.96
CA LYS A 133 17.35 -16.64 7.50
C LYS A 133 17.37 -18.08 7.01
N ILE A 134 16.67 -18.31 5.92
CA ILE A 134 16.79 -19.55 5.14
C ILE A 134 17.83 -19.26 4.07
N THR A 135 19.04 -19.78 4.26
CA THR A 135 20.12 -19.69 3.27
C THR A 135 20.08 -20.91 2.37
N VAL A 136 19.92 -20.68 1.07
CA VAL A 136 20.17 -21.71 0.04
C VAL A 136 21.57 -21.46 -0.51
N PRO A 137 22.58 -22.29 -0.15
CA PRO A 137 23.93 -22.11 -0.65
C PRO A 137 24.06 -22.60 -2.09
N ASN A 138 24.96 -21.98 -2.85
CA ASN A 138 25.34 -22.38 -4.22
C ASN A 138 24.16 -22.54 -5.19
N ILE A 139 23.40 -21.46 -5.39
CA ILE A 139 22.30 -21.45 -6.36
C ILE A 139 22.81 -21.78 -7.75
N LEU A 140 22.13 -22.74 -8.39
CA LEU A 140 22.45 -23.22 -9.75
C LEU A 140 23.89 -23.74 -9.91
N GLY A 141 24.56 -24.13 -8.81
CA GLY A 141 25.92 -24.67 -8.82
C GLY A 141 27.04 -23.63 -8.94
N VAL A 142 26.72 -22.33 -8.81
CA VAL A 142 27.72 -21.25 -8.84
C VAL A 142 28.31 -21.05 -7.45
N GLU A 143 29.63 -21.21 -7.31
CA GLU A 143 30.34 -20.98 -6.04
C GLU A 143 30.15 -19.54 -5.56
N ASN A 144 29.86 -19.38 -4.26
CA ASN A 144 29.61 -18.10 -3.57
C ASN A 144 28.30 -17.38 -3.90
N LEU A 145 27.38 -17.98 -4.68
CA LEU A 145 26.04 -17.43 -4.90
C LEU A 145 25.03 -17.98 -3.87
N ASN A 146 24.99 -17.37 -2.68
CA ASN A 146 24.05 -17.73 -1.61
C ASN A 146 22.80 -16.85 -1.68
N TRP A 147 21.61 -17.44 -1.55
CA TRP A 147 20.36 -16.69 -1.38
C TRP A 147 19.85 -16.80 0.04
N ASP A 148 19.83 -15.66 0.71
CA ASP A 148 19.34 -15.52 2.08
C ASP A 148 17.90 -14.98 2.06
N LEU A 149 16.94 -15.83 2.42
CA LEU A 149 15.55 -15.41 2.64
C LEU A 149 15.31 -15.16 4.13
N GLN A 150 15.22 -13.89 4.52
CA GLN A 150 14.86 -13.47 5.87
C GLN A 150 13.35 -13.57 6.09
N PHE A 151 12.79 -14.79 6.09
CA PHE A 151 11.35 -15.06 6.07
C PHE A 151 10.57 -14.24 7.10
N LEU A 152 11.06 -14.16 8.35
CA LEU A 152 10.39 -13.45 9.43
C LEU A 152 10.45 -11.92 9.30
N TRP A 153 11.43 -11.39 8.57
CA TRP A 153 11.58 -9.96 8.33
C TRP A 153 10.70 -9.44 7.19
N LEU A 154 10.14 -10.31 6.35
CA LEU A 154 9.26 -9.89 5.26
C LEU A 154 7.91 -9.42 5.80
N PRO A 155 7.37 -8.28 5.34
CA PRO A 155 6.04 -7.83 5.77
C PRO A 155 4.94 -8.83 5.40
N GLY A 156 5.12 -9.61 4.33
CA GLY A 156 4.19 -10.66 3.90
C GLY A 156 3.92 -11.72 4.98
N THR A 157 4.93 -12.14 5.74
CA THR A 157 4.76 -13.16 6.77
C THR A 157 4.01 -12.62 7.98
N VAL A 158 4.18 -11.34 8.31
CA VAL A 158 3.38 -10.64 9.32
C VAL A 158 1.91 -10.61 8.91
N PHE A 159 1.59 -10.29 7.65
CA PHE A 159 0.20 -10.31 7.18
C PHE A 159 -0.44 -11.70 7.27
N ILE A 160 0.30 -12.76 6.92
CA ILE A 160 -0.17 -14.14 7.06
C ILE A 160 -0.41 -14.48 8.54
N ALA A 161 0.54 -14.16 9.42
CA ALA A 161 0.40 -14.40 10.86
C ALA A 161 -0.82 -13.68 11.45
N VAL A 162 -1.04 -12.41 11.07
CA VAL A 162 -2.23 -11.68 11.55
C VAL A 162 -3.51 -12.22 10.94
N SER A 163 -3.50 -12.72 9.70
CA SER A 163 -4.67 -13.41 9.13
C SER A 163 -5.08 -14.61 10.00
N PHE A 164 -4.12 -15.43 10.46
CA PHE A 164 -4.41 -16.52 11.39
C PHE A 164 -4.99 -16.03 12.72
N VAL A 165 -4.39 -15.01 13.33
CA VAL A 165 -4.89 -14.40 14.57
C VAL A 165 -6.30 -13.84 14.37
N ALA A 166 -6.56 -13.19 13.25
CA ALA A 166 -7.87 -12.63 12.90
C ALA A 166 -8.93 -13.73 12.77
N ASN A 167 -8.61 -14.87 12.14
CA ASN A 167 -9.51 -16.02 12.01
C ASN A 167 -9.93 -16.56 13.40
N ILE A 168 -9.00 -16.61 14.35
CA ILE A 168 -9.25 -17.03 15.73
C ILE A 168 -10.16 -16.01 16.45
N ILE A 169 -9.83 -14.72 16.38
CA ILE A 169 -10.62 -13.63 17.00
C ILE A 169 -12.06 -13.58 16.46
N HIS A 170 -12.22 -13.83 15.15
CA HIS A 170 -13.52 -13.80 14.49
C HIS A 170 -14.29 -15.12 14.61
N LYS A 171 -13.66 -16.19 15.10
CA LYS A 171 -14.23 -17.54 15.22
C LYS A 171 -14.81 -18.02 13.88
N MET A 172 -14.06 -17.83 12.80
CA MET A 172 -14.49 -18.22 11.45
C MET A 172 -14.51 -19.74 11.30
N LYS A 173 -15.51 -20.27 10.60
CA LYS A 173 -15.57 -21.69 10.22
C LYS A 173 -14.48 -21.99 9.18
N GLY A 174 -13.90 -23.19 9.21
CA GLY A 174 -12.80 -23.58 8.31
C GLY A 174 -13.13 -23.46 6.81
N GLU A 175 -14.39 -23.71 6.42
CA GLU A 175 -14.87 -23.53 5.04
C GLU A 175 -14.83 -22.06 4.60
N ALA A 176 -15.23 -21.14 5.48
CA ALA A 176 -15.18 -19.70 5.22
C ALA A 176 -13.72 -19.22 5.10
N VAL A 177 -12.82 -19.73 5.94
CA VAL A 177 -11.38 -19.44 5.84
C VAL A 177 -10.84 -19.93 4.49
N LYS A 178 -11.16 -21.16 4.08
CA LYS A 178 -10.70 -21.71 2.79
C LYS A 178 -11.21 -20.90 1.60
N ALA A 179 -12.47 -20.48 1.63
CA ALA A 179 -13.05 -19.60 0.60
C ALA A 179 -12.29 -18.26 0.53
N SER A 180 -12.14 -17.56 1.65
CA SER A 180 -11.44 -16.26 1.69
C SER A 180 -9.98 -16.35 1.22
N TRP A 181 -9.28 -17.45 1.56
CA TRP A 181 -7.91 -17.68 1.08
C TRP A 181 -7.87 -17.90 -0.43
N ARG A 182 -8.83 -18.67 -0.98
CA ARG A 182 -8.92 -18.91 -2.43
C ARG A 182 -9.17 -17.61 -3.18
N ASP A 183 -10.08 -16.78 -2.69
CA ASP A 183 -10.41 -15.49 -3.31
C ASP A 183 -9.23 -14.54 -3.26
N THR A 184 -8.55 -14.46 -2.11
CA THR A 184 -7.34 -13.64 -1.93
C THR A 184 -6.23 -14.07 -2.88
N ILE A 185 -5.99 -15.39 -3.04
CA ILE A 185 -4.99 -15.92 -3.97
C ILE A 185 -5.36 -15.59 -5.42
N LYS A 186 -6.63 -15.76 -5.80
CA LYS A 186 -7.11 -15.44 -7.15
C LYS A 186 -6.97 -13.95 -7.47
N GLN A 187 -7.28 -13.08 -6.51
CA GLN A 187 -7.17 -11.63 -6.67
C GLN A 187 -5.70 -11.17 -6.72
N THR A 188 -4.84 -11.76 -5.88
CA THR A 188 -3.44 -11.35 -5.76
C THR A 188 -2.58 -11.94 -6.88
N SER A 189 -2.97 -13.07 -7.50
CA SER A 189 -2.16 -13.76 -8.51
C SER A 189 -1.87 -12.92 -9.74
N ALA A 190 -2.86 -12.18 -10.25
CA ALA A 190 -2.67 -11.29 -11.40
C ALA A 190 -1.62 -10.21 -11.11
N ALA A 191 -1.72 -9.57 -9.95
CA ALA A 191 -0.73 -8.59 -9.49
C ALA A 191 0.65 -9.21 -9.22
N ALA A 192 0.69 -10.44 -8.70
CA ALA A 192 1.93 -11.16 -8.44
C ALA A 192 2.67 -11.53 -9.73
N ILE A 193 1.95 -11.98 -10.77
CA ILE A 193 2.52 -12.26 -12.09
C ILE A 193 3.11 -10.99 -12.69
N ALA A 194 2.36 -9.88 -12.66
CA ALA A 194 2.85 -8.58 -13.14
C ALA A 194 4.11 -8.13 -12.36
N MET A 195 4.13 -8.28 -11.04
CA MET A 195 5.30 -8.00 -10.22
C MET A 195 6.49 -8.92 -10.53
N PHE A 196 6.26 -10.20 -10.83
CA PHE A 196 7.33 -11.14 -11.18
C PHE A 196 8.05 -10.67 -12.44
N PHE A 197 7.32 -10.41 -13.53
CA PHE A 197 7.91 -9.91 -14.77
C PHE A 197 8.52 -8.50 -14.59
N GLY A 198 7.86 -7.63 -13.84
CA GLY A 198 8.39 -6.29 -13.55
C GLY A 198 9.71 -6.33 -12.78
N VAL A 199 9.82 -7.17 -11.74
CA VAL A 199 11.07 -7.37 -11.00
C VAL A 199 12.13 -8.00 -11.89
N ALA A 200 11.79 -9.01 -12.68
CA ALA A 200 12.74 -9.67 -13.58
C ALA A 200 13.33 -8.68 -14.60
N LEU A 201 12.49 -7.83 -15.21
CA LEU A 201 12.95 -6.78 -16.12
C LEU A 201 13.89 -5.79 -15.42
N VAL A 202 13.53 -5.33 -14.23
CA VAL A 202 14.37 -4.42 -13.44
C VAL A 202 15.70 -5.06 -13.09
N GLN A 203 15.71 -6.33 -12.68
CA GLN A 203 16.94 -7.06 -12.38
C GLN A 203 17.81 -7.25 -13.63
N LEU A 204 17.19 -7.50 -14.78
CA LEU A 204 17.91 -7.56 -16.06
C LEU A 204 18.58 -6.22 -16.39
N MET A 205 17.84 -5.11 -16.25
CA MET A 205 18.40 -3.78 -16.49
C MET A 205 19.51 -3.41 -15.49
N LEU A 206 19.40 -3.82 -14.23
CA LEU A 206 20.43 -3.60 -13.21
C LEU A 206 21.70 -4.41 -13.47
N ASN A 207 21.57 -5.69 -13.85
CA ASN A 207 22.71 -6.59 -14.10
C ASN A 207 23.28 -6.50 -15.51
N SER A 208 22.77 -5.60 -16.35
CA SER A 208 23.29 -5.34 -17.71
C SER A 208 24.71 -4.75 -17.74
N ASN A 209 25.28 -4.39 -16.58
CA ASN A 209 26.69 -4.03 -16.43
C ASN A 209 27.64 -5.20 -16.65
N VAL A 210 27.16 -6.46 -16.58
CA VAL A 210 27.94 -7.64 -16.94
C VAL A 210 27.95 -7.77 -18.46
N ASN A 211 28.77 -6.94 -19.12
CA ASN A 211 28.92 -6.91 -20.56
C ASN A 211 30.39 -6.89 -20.98
N ASN A 212 30.68 -7.40 -22.18
CA ASN A 212 32.03 -7.49 -22.72
C ASN A 212 32.63 -6.12 -23.09
N LEU A 213 31.86 -5.03 -23.01
CA LEU A 213 32.24 -3.68 -23.41
C LEU A 213 32.59 -2.77 -22.21
N GLY A 214 32.50 -3.28 -20.97
CA GLY A 214 32.77 -2.52 -19.75
C GLY A 214 31.80 -1.36 -19.50
N LEU A 215 30.60 -1.41 -20.06
CA LEU A 215 29.60 -0.34 -19.92
C LEU A 215 28.87 -0.44 -18.58
N ASP A 216 28.50 0.71 -18.02
CA ASP A 216 27.61 0.80 -16.86
C ASP A 216 26.25 0.14 -17.15
N SER A 217 25.54 -0.30 -16.10
CA SER A 217 24.19 -0.86 -16.28
C SER A 217 23.24 0.16 -16.88
N MET A 218 22.28 -0.31 -17.68
CA MET A 218 21.25 0.52 -18.31
C MET A 218 20.57 1.46 -17.29
N MET A 219 20.26 0.95 -16.09
CA MET A 219 19.71 1.76 -15.00
C MET A 219 20.63 2.91 -14.59
N THR A 220 21.93 2.63 -14.42
CA THR A 220 22.93 3.61 -14.01
C THR A 220 23.10 4.70 -15.08
N VAL A 221 23.12 4.32 -16.36
CA VAL A 221 23.22 5.28 -17.46
C VAL A 221 21.98 6.19 -17.53
N MET A 222 20.78 5.64 -17.37
CA MET A 222 19.55 6.42 -17.33
C MET A 222 19.52 7.39 -16.14
N ALA A 223 19.92 6.93 -14.95
CA ALA A 223 19.99 7.76 -13.74
C ALA A 223 21.00 8.91 -13.90
N LYS A 224 22.23 8.62 -14.35
CA LYS A 224 23.28 9.63 -14.59
C LYS A 224 22.87 10.64 -15.68
N THR A 225 22.10 10.21 -16.67
CA THR A 225 21.63 11.08 -17.76
C THR A 225 20.52 12.00 -17.25
N MET A 226 19.55 11.48 -16.49
CA MET A 226 18.52 12.31 -15.88
C MET A 226 19.05 13.27 -14.82
N ALA A 227 20.03 12.83 -14.02
CA ALA A 227 20.73 13.70 -13.08
C ALA A 227 21.47 14.84 -13.79
N ARG A 228 22.07 14.58 -14.96
CA ARG A 228 22.71 15.61 -15.79
C ARG A 228 21.70 16.59 -16.40
N LEU A 229 20.56 16.09 -16.88
CA LEU A 229 19.50 16.93 -17.47
C LEU A 229 18.78 17.80 -16.43
N SER A 230 18.49 17.24 -15.26
CA SER A 230 17.70 17.90 -14.20
C SER A 230 18.57 18.69 -13.22
N GLY A 231 19.86 18.35 -13.10
CA GLY A 231 20.80 18.99 -12.20
C GLY A 231 20.31 19.07 -10.76
N ARG A 232 20.48 20.24 -10.13
CA ARG A 232 20.04 20.50 -8.75
C ARG A 232 18.52 20.55 -8.57
N ALA A 233 17.74 20.66 -9.64
CA ALA A 233 16.28 20.74 -9.56
C ALA A 233 15.62 19.35 -9.42
N PHE A 234 16.39 18.29 -9.59
CA PHE A 234 15.87 16.92 -9.60
C PHE A 234 15.06 16.51 -8.35
N PRO A 235 15.43 16.88 -7.10
CA PRO A 235 14.60 16.60 -5.92
C PRO A 235 13.24 17.32 -5.91
N MET A 236 13.11 18.45 -6.62
CA MET A 236 11.82 19.13 -6.79
C MET A 236 10.97 18.50 -7.90
N LEU A 237 11.59 17.88 -8.90
CA LEU A 237 10.90 17.24 -10.02
C LEU A 237 10.46 15.80 -9.69
N SER A 238 11.17 15.11 -8.80
CA SER A 238 10.90 13.71 -8.45
C SER A 238 9.47 13.44 -7.93
N PRO A 239 8.82 14.32 -7.12
CA PRO A 239 7.46 14.08 -6.67
C PRO A 239 6.44 14.15 -7.83
N PHE A 240 6.64 15.05 -8.80
CA PHE A 240 5.75 15.17 -9.96
C PHE A 240 5.83 13.94 -10.87
N ILE A 241 7.04 13.41 -11.07
CA ILE A 241 7.25 12.16 -11.82
C ILE A 241 6.55 10.99 -11.10
N GLY A 242 6.64 10.95 -9.76
CA GLY A 242 5.93 9.96 -8.95
C GLY A 242 4.41 10.07 -9.06
N VAL A 243 3.86 11.28 -9.03
CA VAL A 243 2.41 11.53 -9.19
C VAL A 243 1.93 11.13 -10.59
N LEU A 244 2.67 11.49 -11.65
CA LEU A 244 2.35 11.07 -13.01
C LEU A 244 2.40 9.55 -13.15
N GLY A 245 3.41 8.90 -12.57
CA GLY A 245 3.50 7.44 -12.52
C GLY A 245 2.31 6.79 -11.81
N ALA A 246 1.86 7.37 -10.69
CA ALA A 246 0.69 6.88 -9.95
C ALA A 246 -0.61 7.07 -10.70
N PHE A 247 -0.76 8.20 -11.41
CA PHE A 247 -1.91 8.46 -12.24
C PHE A 247 -1.99 7.48 -13.42
N VAL A 248 -0.89 7.25 -14.13
CA VAL A 248 -0.86 6.34 -15.29
C VAL A 248 -0.98 4.88 -14.88
N SER A 249 -0.35 4.49 -13.77
CA SER A 249 -0.40 3.10 -13.28
C SER A 249 -1.66 2.77 -12.48
N GLY A 250 -2.43 3.77 -12.03
CA GLY A 250 -3.60 3.58 -11.17
C GLY A 250 -3.30 2.99 -9.78
N SER A 251 -2.03 2.89 -9.36
CA SER A 251 -1.63 2.26 -8.09
C SER A 251 -0.40 2.91 -7.46
N ASN A 252 -0.47 3.13 -6.15
CA ASN A 252 0.65 3.63 -5.34
C ASN A 252 1.79 2.61 -5.21
N THR A 253 1.53 1.30 -5.41
CA THR A 253 2.54 0.24 -5.23
C THR A 253 3.61 0.26 -6.33
N VAL A 254 3.22 0.48 -7.60
CA VAL A 254 4.17 0.61 -8.72
C VAL A 254 4.94 1.93 -8.62
N SER A 255 4.27 2.98 -8.15
CA SER A 255 4.76 4.37 -8.12
C SER A 255 5.73 4.65 -6.98
N ASN A 256 5.51 4.03 -5.81
CA ASN A 256 6.45 4.10 -4.68
C ASN A 256 7.77 3.36 -5.00
N ARG A 257 7.73 2.35 -5.88
CA ARG A 257 8.95 1.71 -6.38
C ARG A 257 9.67 2.61 -7.40
N ASN A 258 8.94 3.27 -8.30
CA ASN A 258 9.52 4.15 -9.32
C ASN A 258 10.20 5.40 -8.74
N SER A 259 9.66 5.97 -7.65
CA SER A 259 10.27 7.11 -6.95
C SER A 259 11.55 6.75 -6.19
N LEU A 260 11.68 5.51 -5.69
CA LEU A 260 12.90 5.01 -5.05
C LEU A 260 14.02 4.68 -6.04
N PHE A 261 13.68 4.41 -7.32
CA PHE A 261 14.65 4.16 -8.39
C PHE A 261 15.33 5.43 -8.92
N ILE A 262 14.83 6.59 -8.52
CA ILE A 262 15.23 7.88 -9.07
C ILE A 262 16.17 8.61 -8.10
N CYS A 263 16.23 8.26 -6.81
CA CYS A 263 17.24 8.78 -5.86
C CYS A 263 18.47 7.88 -5.76
#